data_AF-A0A840F0C9-F1
#
_entry.id   AF-A0A840F0C9-F1
#
_cell.length_a   1.000
_cell.length_b   1.000
_cell.length_c   1.000
_cell.angle_alpha   90.00
_cell.angle_beta   90.00
_cell.angle_gamma   90.00
#
_symmetry.space_group_name_H-M   'P 1'
#
loop_
_entity.id
_entity.type
_entity.pdbx_description
1 polymer ?
#
loop_
_entity_poly.entity_id
_entity_poly.type
_entity_poly.pdbx_seq_one_letter_code
_entity_poly.pdbx_strand_id
1 'polypeptide(L)'
;MTAEVTGEQLREHYVGWAQDEGVTLDPSDLALIDRLVTATDFARDLEHKLATVGAVLLTAHGTEKANPLLAASRSQAELTAKLVTVLDRRIGDAAADDVPNRGGVQPFATRGPYAPSKTGTDDEPVATSRRPARTPRKRAR
;
A
#
# COMPACT_ATOMS: atom_id res chain seq x y z
N MET A 1 4.01 -28.38 -3.78
CA MET A 1 2.76 -27.67 -3.42
C MET A 1 3.07 -26.89 -2.17
N THR A 2 3.28 -25.58 -2.27
CA THR A 2 3.42 -24.70 -1.10
C THR A 2 2.08 -24.70 -0.37
N ALA A 3 2.09 -24.94 0.95
CA ALA A 3 0.87 -24.85 1.75
C ALA A 3 0.30 -23.43 1.62
N GLU A 4 -0.86 -23.29 1.00
CA GLU A 4 -1.51 -21.99 0.81
C GLU A 4 -2.16 -21.54 2.11
N VAL A 5 -1.71 -20.38 2.63
CA VAL A 5 -2.26 -19.76 3.85
C VAL A 5 -3.72 -19.36 3.63
N THR A 6 -4.64 -19.78 4.50
CA THR A 6 -6.06 -19.40 4.43
C THR A 6 -6.32 -18.08 5.16
N GLY A 7 -7.43 -17.40 4.82
CA GLY A 7 -7.88 -16.25 5.58
C GLY A 7 -8.12 -16.58 7.06
N GLU A 8 -8.66 -17.77 7.35
CA GLU A 8 -8.87 -18.20 8.74
C GLU A 8 -7.56 -18.39 9.51
N GLN A 9 -6.52 -18.96 8.88
CA GLN A 9 -5.19 -19.06 9.49
C GLN A 9 -4.59 -17.67 9.79
N LEU A 10 -4.85 -16.67 8.94
CA LEU A 10 -4.45 -15.29 9.23
C LEU A 10 -5.22 -14.71 10.41
N ARG A 11 -6.53 -14.94 10.50
CA ARG A 11 -7.33 -14.52 11.66
C ARG A 11 -6.76 -15.11 12.95
N GLU A 12 -6.58 -16.42 12.98
CA GLU A 12 -6.02 -17.13 14.14
C GLU A 12 -4.65 -16.57 14.52
N HIS A 13 -3.79 -16.31 13.53
CA HIS A 13 -2.48 -15.72 13.74
C HIS A 13 -2.54 -14.34 14.41
N TYR A 14 -3.33 -13.40 13.86
CA TYR A 14 -3.39 -12.04 14.41
C TYR A 14 -4.11 -11.96 15.76
N VAL A 15 -5.16 -12.75 15.95
CA VAL A 15 -5.86 -12.83 17.24
C VAL A 15 -4.95 -13.46 18.30
N GLY A 16 -4.24 -14.55 17.95
CA GLY A 16 -3.28 -15.19 18.85
C GLY A 16 -2.12 -14.27 19.19
N TRP A 17 -1.54 -13.60 18.20
CA TRP A 17 -0.45 -12.65 18.43
C TRP A 17 -0.87 -11.50 19.36
N ALA A 18 -2.04 -10.91 19.15
CA ALA A 18 -2.53 -9.86 20.05
C ALA A 18 -2.74 -10.38 21.49
N GLN A 19 -3.21 -11.61 21.65
CA GLN A 19 -3.36 -12.24 22.98
C GLN A 19 -2.01 -12.48 23.65
N ASP A 20 -1.02 -12.98 22.90
CA ASP A 20 0.34 -13.22 23.39
C ASP A 20 1.02 -11.93 23.85
N GLU A 21 0.77 -10.81 23.17
CA GLU A 21 1.24 -9.48 23.53
C GLU A 21 0.38 -8.78 24.61
N GLY A 22 -0.70 -9.42 25.07
CA GLY A 22 -1.63 -8.80 26.03
C GLY A 22 -2.40 -7.59 25.46
N VAL A 23 -2.42 -7.42 24.14
CA VAL A 23 -3.11 -6.34 23.44
C VAL A 23 -4.59 -6.66 23.29
N THR A 24 -5.45 -5.75 23.74
CA THR A 24 -6.88 -5.84 23.47
C THR A 24 -7.19 -5.27 22.10
N LEU A 25 -7.64 -6.13 21.18
CA LEU A 25 -8.07 -5.72 19.84
C LEU A 25 -9.36 -4.89 19.92
N ASP A 26 -9.36 -3.71 19.30
CA ASP A 26 -10.56 -2.89 19.20
C ASP A 26 -11.48 -3.38 18.05
N PRO A 27 -12.75 -2.94 17.99
CA PRO A 27 -13.65 -3.32 16.90
C PRO A 27 -13.14 -2.94 15.50
N SER A 28 -12.31 -1.90 15.39
CA SER A 28 -11.71 -1.53 14.11
C SER A 28 -10.59 -2.50 13.69
N ASP A 29 -9.80 -3.01 14.63
CA ASP A 29 -8.79 -4.05 14.38
C ASP A 29 -9.46 -5.34 13.92
N LEU A 30 -10.53 -5.76 14.60
CA LEU A 30 -11.31 -6.92 14.19
C LEU A 30 -11.88 -6.76 12.78
N ALA A 31 -12.39 -5.57 12.43
CA ALA A 31 -12.87 -5.29 11.07
C ALA A 31 -11.74 -5.30 10.02
N LEU A 32 -10.52 -4.88 10.38
CA LEU A 32 -9.35 -4.97 9.50
C LEU A 32 -8.94 -6.43 9.29
N ILE A 33 -8.97 -7.25 10.34
CA ILE A 33 -8.71 -8.69 10.27
C ILE A 33 -9.76 -9.36 9.37
N ASP A 34 -11.05 -9.07 9.55
CA ASP A 34 -12.13 -9.61 8.70
C ASP A 34 -11.94 -9.26 7.22
N ARG A 35 -11.50 -8.03 6.95
CA ARG A 35 -11.20 -7.57 5.60
C ARG A 35 -9.96 -8.25 5.02
N LEU A 36 -8.95 -8.51 5.85
CA LEU A 36 -7.75 -9.26 5.45
C LEU A 36 -8.10 -10.71 5.10
N VAL A 37 -8.92 -11.38 5.91
CA VAL A 37 -9.45 -12.72 5.63
C VAL A 37 -10.12 -12.74 4.26
N THR A 38 -11.09 -11.84 4.07
CA THR A 38 -11.87 -11.75 2.82
C THR A 38 -10.98 -11.49 1.61
N ALA A 39 -10.02 -10.56 1.71
CA ALA A 39 -9.10 -10.24 0.61
C ALA A 39 -8.18 -11.42 0.27
N THR A 40 -7.71 -12.15 1.28
CA THR A 40 -6.83 -13.33 1.12
C THR A 40 -7.56 -14.47 0.43
N ASP A 41 -8.77 -14.82 0.90
CA ASP A 41 -9.55 -15.90 0.29
C ASP A 41 -9.97 -15.54 -1.14
N PHE A 42 -10.30 -14.26 -1.40
CA PHE A 42 -10.61 -13.82 -2.74
C PHE A 42 -9.39 -13.83 -3.68
N ALA A 43 -8.21 -13.46 -3.18
CA ALA A 43 -6.96 -13.58 -3.95
C ALA A 43 -6.70 -15.04 -4.36
N ARG A 44 -6.90 -15.98 -3.43
CA ARG A 44 -6.75 -17.42 -3.69
C ARG A 44 -7.74 -17.94 -4.73
N ASP A 45 -9.00 -17.54 -4.65
CA ASP A 45 -10.01 -17.89 -5.65
C ASP A 45 -9.62 -17.38 -7.05
N LEU A 46 -9.10 -16.14 -7.13
CA LEU A 46 -8.59 -15.58 -8.39
C LEU A 46 -7.36 -16.33 -8.90
N GLU A 47 -6.43 -16.71 -8.04
CA GLU A 47 -5.25 -17.51 -8.40
C GLU A 47 -5.64 -18.89 -8.91
N HIS A 48 -6.60 -19.55 -8.26
CA HIS A 48 -7.13 -20.85 -8.72
C HIS A 48 -7.82 -20.74 -10.09
N LYS A 49 -8.61 -19.68 -10.30
CA LYS A 49 -9.22 -19.38 -11.61
C LYS A 49 -8.17 -19.06 -12.68
N LEU A 50 -7.08 -18.37 -12.32
CA LEU A 50 -5.98 -18.10 -13.23
C LEU A 50 -5.17 -19.36 -13.55
N ALA A 51 -4.98 -20.26 -12.59
CA ALA A 51 -4.29 -21.53 -12.80
C ALA A 51 -5.08 -22.45 -13.75
N THR A 52 -6.42 -22.40 -13.71
CA THR A 52 -7.29 -23.20 -14.58
C THR A 52 -7.44 -22.61 -15.98
N VAL A 53 -7.64 -21.30 -16.08
CA VAL A 53 -7.93 -20.63 -17.36
C VAL A 53 -6.65 -20.18 -18.10
N GLY A 54 -5.58 -19.91 -17.35
CA GLY A 54 -4.34 -19.34 -17.88
C GLY A 54 -4.32 -17.81 -17.88
N ALA A 55 -3.11 -17.26 -18.06
CA ALA A 55 -2.84 -15.82 -18.04
C ALA A 55 -3.30 -15.10 -19.33
N VAL A 56 -3.50 -15.84 -20.43
CA VAL A 56 -3.87 -15.32 -21.75
C VAL A 56 -5.13 -16.01 -22.22
N LEU A 57 -6.07 -15.23 -22.73
CA LEU A 57 -7.32 -15.68 -23.32
C LEU A 57 -7.27 -15.52 -24.83
N LEU A 58 -7.75 -16.54 -25.54
CA LEU A 58 -8.03 -16.43 -26.98
C LEU A 58 -9.45 -15.91 -27.18
N THR A 59 -9.57 -14.81 -27.92
CA THR A 59 -10.88 -14.29 -28.34
C THR A 59 -11.48 -15.13 -29.48
N ALA A 60 -12.78 -14.93 -29.77
CA ALA A 60 -13.46 -15.61 -30.88
C ALA A 60 -12.78 -15.42 -32.25
N HIS A 61 -11.97 -14.37 -32.42
CA HIS A 61 -11.21 -14.09 -33.65
C HIS A 61 -9.75 -14.57 -33.59
N GLY A 62 -9.38 -15.36 -32.58
CA GLY A 62 -8.01 -15.87 -32.40
C GLY A 62 -7.00 -14.84 -31.91
N THR A 63 -7.43 -13.61 -31.56
CA THR A 63 -6.54 -12.63 -30.95
C THR A 63 -6.31 -12.95 -29.48
N GLU A 64 -5.04 -12.95 -29.06
CA GLU A 64 -4.63 -13.12 -27.67
C GLU A 64 -4.88 -11.83 -26.87
N LYS A 65 -5.51 -11.97 -25.71
CA LYS A 65 -5.72 -10.89 -24.75
C LYS A 65 -5.33 -11.33 -23.35
N ALA A 66 -4.78 -10.40 -22.56
CA ALA A 66 -4.51 -10.67 -21.16
C ALA A 66 -5.80 -11.01 -20.40
N ASN A 67 -5.73 -12.01 -19.53
CA ASN A 67 -6.87 -12.38 -18.69
C ASN A 67 -7.18 -11.23 -17.72
N PRO A 68 -8.42 -10.69 -17.71
CA PRO A 68 -8.80 -9.59 -16.81
C PRO A 68 -8.61 -9.95 -15.32
N LEU A 69 -8.65 -11.24 -14.97
CA LEU A 69 -8.41 -11.71 -13.60
C LEU A 69 -7.00 -11.40 -13.09
N LEU A 70 -6.01 -11.18 -13.98
CA LEU A 70 -4.65 -10.79 -13.58
C LEU A 70 -4.62 -9.44 -12.87
N ALA A 71 -5.39 -8.47 -13.36
CA ALA A 71 -5.44 -7.14 -12.73
C ALA A 71 -6.13 -7.21 -11.37
N ALA A 72 -7.19 -8.02 -11.26
CA ALA A 72 -7.89 -8.23 -10.00
C ALA A 72 -6.99 -8.95 -8.97
N SER A 73 -6.28 -10.01 -9.37
CA SER A 73 -5.37 -10.74 -8.49
C SER A 73 -4.28 -9.82 -7.92
N ARG A 74 -3.67 -8.97 -8.76
CA ARG A 74 -2.68 -7.98 -8.31
C ARG A 74 -3.25 -6.97 -7.32
N SER A 75 -4.47 -6.46 -7.57
CA SER A 75 -5.07 -5.48 -6.66
C SER A 75 -5.40 -6.08 -5.29
N GLN A 76 -5.79 -7.36 -5.25
CA GLN A 76 -6.00 -8.07 -3.99
C GLN A 76 -4.69 -8.32 -3.25
N ALA A 77 -3.64 -8.76 -3.95
CA ALA A 77 -2.32 -8.93 -3.33
C ALA A 77 -1.80 -7.63 -2.70
N GLU A 78 -1.97 -6.49 -3.38
CA GLU A 78 -1.63 -5.17 -2.85
C GLU A 78 -2.48 -4.79 -1.63
N LEU A 79 -3.78 -5.08 -1.66
CA LEU A 79 -4.68 -4.80 -0.54
C LEU A 79 -4.28 -5.65 0.68
N THR A 80 -4.03 -6.93 0.51
CA THR A 80 -3.55 -7.85 1.55
C THR A 80 -2.25 -7.34 2.17
N ALA A 81 -1.26 -6.97 1.35
CA ALA A 81 0.02 -6.44 1.86
C ALA A 81 -0.16 -5.15 2.68
N LYS A 82 -1.04 -4.25 2.24
CA LYS A 82 -1.35 -3.01 2.98
C LYS A 82 -2.04 -3.31 4.32
N LEU A 83 -2.99 -4.24 4.34
CA LEU A 83 -3.71 -4.61 5.56
C LEU A 83 -2.77 -5.28 6.58
N VAL A 84 -1.92 -6.20 6.13
CA VAL A 84 -0.84 -6.80 6.95
C VAL A 84 0.02 -5.71 7.57
N THR A 85 0.55 -4.81 6.75
CA THR A 85 1.43 -3.72 7.25
C THR A 85 0.73 -2.83 8.28
N VAL A 86 -0.56 -2.55 8.11
CA VAL A 86 -1.34 -1.75 9.06
C VAL A 86 -1.57 -2.51 10.36
N LEU A 87 -1.96 -3.78 10.30
CA LEU A 87 -2.20 -4.61 11.48
C LEU A 87 -0.92 -4.84 12.28
N ASP A 88 0.18 -5.20 11.60
CA ASP A 88 1.50 -5.37 12.22
C ASP A 88 1.91 -4.13 12.99
N ARG A 89 1.73 -2.96 12.36
CA ARG A 89 2.04 -1.69 13.00
C ARG A 89 1.14 -1.42 14.20
N ARG A 90 -0.17 -1.66 14.09
CA ARG A 90 -1.11 -1.36 15.19
C ARG A 90 -0.86 -2.26 16.40
N ILE A 91 -0.64 -3.55 16.19
CA ILE A 91 -0.34 -4.50 17.27
C ILE A 91 1.04 -4.19 17.84
N GLY A 92 2.05 -3.94 17.01
CA GLY A 92 3.39 -3.57 17.47
C GLY A 92 3.42 -2.24 18.25
N ASP A 93 2.71 -1.21 17.77
CA ASP A 93 2.60 0.09 18.44
C ASP A 93 1.80 -0.04 19.77
N ALA A 94 0.89 -1.00 19.88
CA ALA A 94 0.12 -1.26 21.11
C ALA A 94 0.86 -2.15 22.12
N ALA A 95 1.71 -3.05 21.64
CA ALA A 95 2.56 -3.92 22.46
C ALA A 95 3.80 -3.19 23.00
N ALA A 96 4.28 -2.16 22.30
CA ALA A 96 5.39 -1.35 22.76
C ALA A 96 4.96 -0.44 23.93
N ASP A 97 5.55 -0.65 25.12
CA ASP A 97 5.35 0.18 26.32
C ASP A 97 5.74 1.66 26.14
N ASP A 98 6.53 1.96 25.11
CA ASP A 98 7.01 3.30 24.80
C ASP A 98 6.41 3.72 23.46
N VAL A 99 5.27 4.43 23.49
CA VAL A 99 4.59 4.91 22.28
C VAL A 99 5.59 5.77 21.50
N PRO A 100 6.12 5.30 20.34
CA PRO A 100 7.13 6.06 19.62
C PRO A 100 6.45 7.33 19.13
N ASN A 101 6.83 8.45 19.75
CA ASN A 101 6.52 9.84 19.40
C ASN A 101 5.44 9.96 18.31
N ARG A 102 4.21 10.34 18.71
CA ARG A 102 3.22 10.97 17.83
C ARG A 102 3.76 12.32 17.34
N GLY A 103 4.87 12.32 16.59
CA GLY A 103 5.39 13.43 15.80
C GLY A 103 4.51 13.72 14.59
N GLY A 104 3.19 13.66 14.79
CA GLY A 104 2.24 14.22 13.86
C GLY A 104 2.39 15.74 13.92
N VAL A 105 2.57 16.34 12.75
CA VAL A 105 2.42 17.78 12.58
C VAL A 105 1.09 18.18 13.21
N GLN A 106 1.13 19.09 14.20
CA GLN A 106 -0.05 19.59 14.91
C GLN A 106 -1.14 19.96 13.91
N PRO A 107 -2.43 19.66 14.18
CA PRO A 107 -3.51 20.21 13.37
C PRO A 107 -3.34 21.73 13.41
N PHE A 108 -3.38 22.39 12.25
CA PHE A 108 -3.08 23.81 12.01
C PHE A 108 -1.61 24.21 11.80
N ALA A 109 -0.63 23.31 11.88
CA ALA A 109 0.70 23.61 11.38
C ALA A 109 0.69 23.55 9.85
N THR A 110 0.52 24.72 9.23
CA THR A 110 0.74 24.92 7.81
C THR A 110 2.16 24.45 7.47
N ARG A 111 2.27 23.47 6.55
CA ARG A 111 3.56 23.17 5.92
C ARG A 111 4.06 24.48 5.32
N GLY A 112 5.07 25.08 5.93
CA GLY A 112 5.74 26.26 5.38
C GLY A 112 6.12 26.00 3.91
N PRO A 113 6.20 27.04 3.06
CA PRO A 113 6.56 26.85 1.66
C PRO A 113 7.90 26.10 1.60
N TYR A 114 7.94 25.01 0.81
CA TYR A 114 9.14 24.20 0.63
C TYR A 114 10.30 25.08 0.17
N ALA A 115 11.18 25.44 1.11
CA ALA A 115 12.44 26.07 0.81
C ALA A 115 13.40 24.98 0.31
N PRO A 116 14.07 25.16 -0.84
CA PRO A 116 15.15 24.28 -1.24
C PRO A 116 16.44 24.75 -0.55
N SER A 117 16.78 24.18 0.60
CA SER A 117 18.12 24.28 1.19
C SER A 117 18.57 22.86 1.53
N LYS A 118 19.46 22.21 0.78
CA LYS A 118 20.88 22.51 0.62
C LYS A 118 21.47 23.11 1.90
N THR A 119 22.05 22.25 2.72
CA THR A 119 23.21 22.59 3.54
C THR A 119 24.41 21.83 2.98
N GLY A 120 24.86 22.26 1.81
CA GLY A 120 26.27 22.22 1.47
C GLY A 120 26.89 23.50 2.01
N THR A 121 28.01 23.34 2.69
CA THR A 121 28.85 24.35 3.30
C THR A 121 29.21 25.52 2.37
N ASP A 122 29.43 26.65 3.03
CA ASP A 122 30.20 27.84 2.63
C ASP A 122 29.53 28.96 1.81
N ASP A 123 29.76 30.16 2.34
CA ASP A 123 29.23 31.48 2.01
C ASP A 123 29.60 31.95 0.60
N GLU A 124 28.73 31.71 -0.40
CA GLU A 124 28.59 32.64 -1.53
C GLU A 124 27.13 32.72 -2.03
N PRO A 125 26.58 33.93 -2.26
CA PRO A 125 25.25 34.08 -2.81
C PRO A 125 25.23 33.69 -4.30
N VAL A 126 24.72 32.49 -4.60
CA VAL A 126 24.46 32.06 -5.98
C VAL A 126 23.32 32.90 -6.56
N ALA A 127 23.67 33.87 -7.42
CA ALA A 127 22.72 34.55 -8.28
C ALA A 127 22.08 33.53 -9.24
N THR A 128 20.93 32.98 -8.87
CA THR A 128 20.17 32.08 -9.75
C THR A 128 19.60 32.88 -10.92
N SER A 129 20.25 32.78 -12.09
CA SER A 129 19.71 33.27 -13.36
C SER A 129 18.36 32.58 -13.63
N ARG A 130 17.26 33.33 -13.51
CA ARG A 130 15.93 32.86 -13.88
C ARG A 130 15.91 32.59 -15.39
N ARG A 131 15.77 31.31 -15.76
CA ARG A 131 15.60 30.91 -17.16
C ARG A 131 14.26 31.49 -17.65
N PRO A 132 14.21 32.28 -18.74
CA PRO A 132 12.94 32.84 -19.21
C PRO A 132 12.01 31.72 -19.70
N ALA A 133 10.73 31.85 -19.35
CA ALA A 133 9.68 30.93 -19.75
C ALA A 133 9.59 30.88 -21.29
N ARG A 134 9.52 29.66 -21.82
CA ARG A 134 9.39 29.39 -23.26
C ARG A 134 7.99 29.83 -23.70
N THR A 135 7.87 30.95 -24.41
CA THR A 135 6.59 31.41 -24.97
C THR A 135 6.14 30.49 -26.11
N PRO A 136 4.84 30.15 -26.20
CA PRO A 136 4.31 29.32 -27.29
C PRO A 136 4.36 30.09 -28.62
N ARG A 137 4.97 29.49 -29.63
CA ARG A 137 5.15 30.06 -30.98
C ARG A 137 3.80 30.05 -31.72
N LYS A 138 3.25 31.23 -32.02
CA LYS A 138 2.06 31.42 -32.86
C LYS A 138 2.37 30.87 -34.26
N ARG A 139 1.61 29.88 -34.74
CA ARG A 139 1.70 29.39 -36.13
C ARG A 139 1.18 30.48 -37.07
N ALA A 140 2.03 30.96 -37.98
CA ALA A 140 1.61 31.78 -39.11
C ALA A 140 1.03 30.87 -40.20
N ARG A 141 -0.02 31.35 -40.87
CA ARG A 141 -0.55 30.81 -42.13
C ARG A 141 0.36 31.20 -43.28
#